data_AF-A0A8S2SV94-F1
#
_entry.id   AF-A0A8S2SV94-F1
#
_cell.length_a   1.000
_cell.length_b   1.000
_cell.length_c   1.000
_cell.angle_alpha   90.00
_cell.angle_beta   90.00
_cell.angle_gamma   90.00
#
_symmetry.space_group_name_H-M   'P 1'
#
loop_
_entity.id
_entity.type
_entity.pdbx_description
1 polymer ?
#
loop_
_entity_poly.entity_id
_entity_poly.type
_entity_poly.pdbx_seq_one_letter_code
_entity_poly.pdbx_strand_id
1 'polypeptide(L)'
;PLYQYYDSKQASFTPMLSHTPIITSITPQSGTPQSLIKLAGSFKTACYSRDVDGCAQDNNPLISRIYVGGHLCNVIDPISGAT
;
A
#
# COMPACT_ATOMS: atom_id res chain seq x y z
N PRO A 1 -13.82 6.31 -0.05
CA PRO A 1 -13.11 7.28 0.85
C PRO A 1 -12.63 6.59 2.13
N LEU A 2 -11.35 6.73 2.50
CA LEU A 2 -10.93 6.34 3.84
C LEU A 2 -11.55 7.34 4.81
N TYR A 3 -12.57 6.92 5.56
CA TYR A 3 -13.03 7.69 6.72
C TYR A 3 -11.89 7.68 7.73
N GLN A 4 -11.13 8.75 7.77
CA GLN A 4 -10.23 8.99 8.89
C GLN A 4 -11.12 9.30 10.08
N TYR A 5 -11.17 8.38 11.05
CA TYR A 5 -11.85 8.64 12.30
C TYR A 5 -11.22 9.89 12.95
N TYR A 6 -12.03 10.93 13.14
CA TYR A 6 -11.60 12.16 13.79
C TYR A 6 -11.24 11.92 15.27
N ASP A 7 -11.92 10.94 15.88
CA ASP A 7 -11.63 10.42 17.22
C ASP A 7 -11.04 9.01 17.11
N SER A 8 -9.79 8.84 17.52
CA SER A 8 -9.11 7.54 17.52
C SER A 8 -9.80 6.52 18.43
N LYS A 9 -10.61 6.95 19.40
CA LYS A 9 -11.42 6.05 20.24
C LYS A 9 -12.54 5.36 19.48
N GLN A 10 -12.96 5.89 18.33
CA GLN A 10 -13.94 5.28 17.45
C GLN A 10 -13.30 4.41 16.36
N ALA A 11 -11.98 4.40 16.27
CA ALA A 11 -11.25 3.56 15.34
C ALA A 11 -11.06 2.15 15.92
N SER A 12 -12.09 1.31 15.81
CA SER A 12 -11.94 -0.13 16.07
C SER A 12 -11.35 -0.80 14.83
N PHE A 13 -10.17 -1.41 14.98
CA PHE A 13 -9.60 -2.28 13.96
C PHE A 13 -9.25 -3.63 14.59
N THR A 14 -9.60 -4.70 13.87
CA THR A 14 -9.18 -6.05 14.23
C THR A 14 -8.18 -6.51 13.18
N PRO A 15 -6.90 -6.76 13.53
CA PRO A 15 -5.94 -7.28 12.57
C PRO A 15 -6.36 -8.70 12.17
N MET A 16 -6.28 -9.01 10.88
CA MET A 16 -6.54 -10.34 10.36
C MET A 16 -5.33 -10.78 9.54
N LEU A 17 -4.61 -11.81 9.99
CA LEU A 17 -3.35 -12.25 9.38
C LEU A 17 -3.45 -12.51 7.87
N SER A 18 -4.60 -12.98 7.39
CA SER A 18 -4.84 -13.22 5.96
C SER A 18 -4.93 -11.94 5.11
N HIS A 19 -5.21 -10.79 5.74
CA HIS A 19 -5.36 -9.48 5.09
C HIS A 19 -4.25 -8.50 5.48
N THR A 20 -3.50 -8.76 6.56
CA THR A 20 -2.35 -7.96 6.97
C THR A 20 -1.21 -8.11 5.94
N PRO A 21 -0.74 -7.02 5.31
CA PRO A 21 0.38 -7.08 4.38
C PRO A 21 1.68 -7.49 5.09
N ILE A 22 2.49 -8.33 4.44
CA ILE A 22 3.79 -8.76 4.96
C ILE A 22 4.87 -8.38 3.96
N ILE A 23 5.87 -7.61 4.38
CA ILE A 23 7.03 -7.26 3.57
C ILE A 23 8.11 -8.32 3.80
N THR A 24 8.61 -8.94 2.75
CA THR A 24 9.70 -9.94 2.81
C THR A 24 11.02 -9.40 2.30
N SER A 25 11.02 -8.42 1.39
CA SER A 25 12.25 -7.76 0.96
C SER A 25 12.03 -6.34 0.43
N ILE A 26 13.11 -5.57 0.47
CA ILE A 26 13.19 -4.18 0.01
C ILE A 26 14.50 -4.03 -0.76
N THR A 27 14.43 -3.57 -2.02
CA THR A 27 15.60 -3.36 -2.87
C THR A 27 15.47 -2.08 -3.71
N PRO A 28 16.45 -1.16 -3.69
CA PRO A 28 17.61 -1.16 -2.79
C PRO A 28 17.19 -0.84 -1.34
N GLN A 29 18.01 -1.24 -0.37
CA GLN A 29 17.76 -0.94 1.05
C GLN A 29 18.04 0.52 1.41
N SER A 30 18.74 1.26 0.54
CA SER A 30 19.04 2.67 0.71
C SER A 30 19.06 3.37 -0.64
N GLY A 31 18.89 4.69 -0.64
CA GLY A 31 18.88 5.52 -1.83
C GLY A 31 18.67 6.98 -1.47
N THR A 32 18.88 7.87 -2.44
CA THR A 32 18.54 9.29 -2.31
C THR A 32 17.02 9.49 -2.44
N PRO A 33 16.47 10.62 -2.00
CA PRO A 33 15.07 10.97 -2.27
C PRO A 33 14.72 10.78 -3.76
N GLN A 34 13.50 10.33 -4.04
CA GLN A 34 13.01 9.98 -5.39
C GLN A 34 13.59 8.69 -6.00
N SER A 35 14.41 7.93 -5.27
CA SER A 35 14.86 6.61 -5.71
C SER A 35 13.69 5.63 -5.87
N LEU A 36 13.71 4.84 -6.93
CA LEU A 36 12.78 3.72 -7.11
C LEU A 36 13.18 2.57 -6.19
N ILE A 37 12.24 2.10 -5.39
CA ILE A 37 12.40 0.93 -4.53
C ILE A 37 11.40 -0.15 -4.93
N LYS A 38 11.81 -1.40 -4.80
CA LYS A 38 10.97 -2.57 -4.98
C LYS A 38 10.70 -3.19 -3.62
N LEU A 39 9.42 -3.34 -3.29
CA LEU A 39 8.95 -4.07 -2.12
C LEU A 39 8.40 -5.40 -2.60
N ALA A 40 8.89 -6.50 -2.05
CA ALA A 40 8.30 -7.81 -2.26
C ALA A 40 7.73 -8.33 -0.94
N GLY A 41 6.72 -9.18 -1.04
CA GLY A 41 5.93 -9.58 0.10
C GLY A 41 4.57 -10.16 -0.27
N SER A 42 3.76 -10.40 0.77
CA SER A 42 2.34 -10.71 0.62
C SER A 42 1.55 -9.41 0.67
N PHE A 43 1.18 -8.90 -0.50
CA PHE A 43 0.28 -7.77 -0.65
C PHE A 43 -1.02 -8.25 -1.27
N LYS A 44 -2.11 -8.28 -0.50
CA LYS A 44 -3.45 -8.51 -1.05
C LYS A 44 -3.99 -7.16 -1.47
N THR A 45 -3.99 -6.90 -2.77
CA THR A 45 -4.54 -5.68 -3.32
C THR A 45 -5.21 -5.98 -4.64
N ALA A 46 -6.38 -5.39 -4.88
CA ALA A 46 -6.98 -5.44 -6.21
C ALA A 46 -6.16 -4.59 -7.20
N CYS A 47 -5.61 -3.46 -6.72
CA CYS A 47 -4.91 -2.49 -7.55
C CYS A 47 -3.78 -1.78 -6.79
N TYR A 48 -2.78 -1.29 -7.53
CA TYR A 48 -1.66 -0.52 -6.98
C TYR A 48 -1.87 0.99 -7.07
N SER A 49 -2.95 1.44 -7.74
CA SER A 49 -3.42 2.82 -7.77
C SER A 49 -4.90 2.88 -7.41
N ARG A 50 -5.32 3.98 -6.77
CA ARG A 50 -6.72 4.27 -6.45
C ARG A 50 -7.49 4.80 -7.65
N ASP A 51 -6.77 5.34 -8.64
CA ASP A 51 -7.36 6.02 -9.81
C ASP A 51 -7.69 5.05 -10.94
N VAL A 52 -7.58 3.74 -10.69
CA VAL A 52 -7.95 2.69 -11.65
C VAL A 52 -9.42 2.33 -11.42
N ASP A 53 -10.21 2.45 -12.49
CA ASP A 53 -11.64 2.11 -12.48
C ASP A 53 -11.87 0.65 -12.05
N GLY A 54 -12.84 0.44 -11.16
CA GLY A 54 -13.19 -0.89 -10.64
C GLY A 54 -12.40 -1.35 -9.40
N CYS A 55 -11.36 -0.61 -8.99
CA CYS A 55 -10.55 -0.98 -7.82
C CYS A 55 -11.24 -0.71 -6.49
N ALA A 56 -12.00 0.38 -6.41
CA ALA A 56 -12.72 0.81 -5.21
C ALA A 56 -14.10 0.16 -5.05
N GLN A 57 -14.23 -1.13 -5.39
CA GLN A 57 -15.41 -1.90 -5.02
C GLN A 57 -15.41 -2.22 -3.53
N ASP A 58 -16.62 -2.26 -2.94
CA ASP A 58 -16.81 -2.61 -1.54
C ASP A 58 -16.20 -4.00 -1.26
N ASN A 59 -15.29 -4.05 -0.26
CA ASN A 59 -14.54 -5.23 0.22
C ASN A 59 -13.24 -5.61 -0.50
N ASN A 60 -12.82 -4.90 -1.55
CA ASN A 60 -11.49 -5.16 -2.12
C ASN A 60 -10.39 -4.48 -1.29
N PRO A 61 -9.33 -5.22 -0.85
CA PRO A 61 -8.22 -4.59 -0.19
C PRO A 61 -7.46 -3.71 -1.19
N LEU A 62 -7.08 -2.52 -0.76
CA LEU A 62 -6.35 -1.54 -1.55
C LEU A 62 -5.13 -1.06 -0.77
N ILE A 63 -3.97 -1.01 -1.45
CA ILE A 63 -2.79 -0.33 -0.90
C ILE A 63 -3.15 1.14 -0.72
N SER A 64 -3.29 1.54 0.54
CA SER A 64 -3.79 2.87 0.85
C SER A 64 -2.72 3.93 0.72
N ARG A 65 -1.52 3.66 1.26
CA ARG A 65 -0.34 4.52 1.32
C ARG A 65 0.90 3.65 1.54
N ILE A 66 2.06 4.10 1.07
CA ILE A 66 3.36 3.51 1.41
C ILE A 66 4.23 4.62 1.99
N TYR A 67 4.89 4.33 3.11
CA TYR A 67 5.83 5.24 3.75
C TYR A 67 7.18 4.55 3.91
N VAL A 68 8.26 5.26 3.57
CA VAL A 68 9.65 4.80 3.78
C VAL A 68 10.44 5.89 4.46
N GLY A 69 11.07 5.56 5.59
CA GLY A 69 11.76 6.54 6.43
C GLY A 69 10.85 7.68 6.92
N GLY A 70 9.53 7.46 6.98
CA GLY A 70 8.54 8.49 7.33
C GLY A 70 8.04 9.35 6.16
N HIS A 71 8.58 9.16 4.95
CA HIS A 71 8.16 9.89 3.76
C HIS A 71 7.13 9.11 2.94
N LEU A 72 6.09 9.80 2.47
CA LEU A 72 5.09 9.22 1.56
C LEU A 72 5.75 8.90 0.21
N CYS A 73 5.50 7.70 -0.31
CA CYS A 73 5.98 7.25 -1.61
C CYS A 73 4.83 7.08 -2.60
N ASN A 74 5.10 7.38 -3.87
CA ASN A 74 4.18 7.02 -4.96
C ASN A 74 4.29 5.52 -5.24
N VAL A 75 3.14 4.86 -5.35
CA VAL A 75 3.07 3.44 -5.70
C VAL A 75 3.01 3.31 -7.21
N ILE A 76 3.83 2.43 -7.77
CA ILE A 76 3.84 2.09 -9.19
C ILE A 76 3.35 0.65 -9.31
N ASP A 77 2.45 0.38 -10.24
CA ASP A 77 2.01 -0.98 -10.53
C ASP A 77 3.20 -1.80 -11.06
N PRO A 78 3.59 -2.89 -10.38
CA PRO A 78 4.73 -3.71 -10.79
C PRO A 78 4.52 -4.40 -12.15
N ILE A 79 3.27 -4.54 -12.63
CA ILE A 79 2.95 -5.15 -13.92
C ILE A 79 3.02 -4.10 -15.03
N SER A 80 2.52 -2.88 -14.79
CA SER A 80 2.57 -1.81 -15.81
C SER A 80 3.97 -1.21 -15.98
N GLY A 81 4.88 -1.43 -15.03
CA GLY A 81 6.28 -1.02 -15.10
C GLY A 81 7.22 -2.03 -15.79
N ALA A 82 6.69 -3.08 -16.42
CA ALA A 82 7.45 -4.15 -17.07
C ALA A 82 7.49 -4.04 -18.61
N THR A 83 7.49 -2.82 -19.16
CA THR A 83 7.87 -2.57 -20.56
C THR A 83 9.37 -2.56 -20.74
#